data_AF-A0A925HXE0-F1
#
_entry.id   AF-A0A925HXE0-F1
#
_cell.length_a   1.000
_cell.length_b   1.000
_cell.length_c   1.000
_cell.angle_alpha   90.00
_cell.angle_beta   90.00
_cell.angle_gamma   90.00
#
_symmetry.space_group_name_H-M   'P 1'
#
loop_
_entity.id
_entity.type
_entity.pdbx_description
1 polymer ?
#
loop_
_entity_poly.entity_id
_entity_poly.type
_entity_poly.pdbx_seq_one_letter_code
_entity_poly.pdbx_strand_id
1 'polypeptide(L)'
;MWPEAEKTEQLLAGVREGDADAINRLMDRHRDSIRRMVQLRLDQKIQRRIDASDVVQDVLIEASRRLQDYLANPVMSFHLWLRQIAQDRIIDAHRRHRVSAKRSVDRERNLAVPSADDHSTMDL
;
A
#
# COMPACT_ATOMS: atom_id res chain seq x y z
N MET A 1 -11.01 1.08 15.32
CA MET A 1 -10.44 0.79 16.66
C MET A 1 -9.33 -0.25 16.46
N TRP A 2 -8.21 -0.13 17.17
CA TRP A 2 -7.16 -1.15 17.13
C TRP A 2 -7.57 -2.34 18.01
N PRO A 3 -7.14 -3.57 17.69
CA PRO A 3 -7.46 -4.74 18.51
C PRO A 3 -6.86 -4.62 19.91
N GLU A 4 -7.46 -5.33 20.88
CA GLU A 4 -7.00 -5.33 22.28
C GLU A 4 -5.55 -5.80 22.39
N ALA A 5 -4.77 -5.09 23.20
CA ALA A 5 -3.34 -5.30 23.35
C ALA A 5 -2.99 -6.67 23.94
N GLU A 6 -3.72 -7.12 24.97
CA GLU A 6 -3.44 -8.40 25.64
C GLU A 6 -3.49 -9.59 24.66
N LYS A 7 -4.53 -9.66 23.83
CA LYS A 7 -4.65 -10.73 22.83
C LYS A 7 -3.58 -10.64 21.75
N THR A 8 -3.15 -9.43 21.41
CA THR A 8 -2.04 -9.20 20.49
C THR A 8 -0.72 -9.72 21.08
N GLU A 9 -0.45 -9.45 22.36
CA GLU A 9 0.74 -9.97 23.05
C GLU A 9 0.74 -11.50 23.13
N GLN A 10 -0.41 -12.13 23.40
CA GLN A 10 -0.54 -13.60 23.37
C GLN A 10 -0.17 -14.19 22.01
N LEU A 11 -0.66 -13.57 20.92
CA LEU A 11 -0.33 -14.02 19.57
C LEU A 11 1.15 -13.77 19.24
N LEU A 12 1.72 -12.65 19.67
CA LEU A 12 3.16 -12.37 19.52
C LEU A 12 4.02 -13.40 20.27
N ALA A 13 3.60 -13.84 21.45
CA ALA A 13 4.26 -14.91 22.19
C ALA A 13 4.22 -16.24 21.42
N GLY A 14 3.05 -16.63 20.89
CA GLY A 14 2.94 -17.83 20.06
C GLY A 14 3.86 -17.80 18.83
N VAL A 15 4.02 -16.63 18.19
CA VAL A 15 4.97 -16.48 17.07
C VAL A 15 6.42 -16.72 17.53
N ARG A 16 6.81 -16.26 18.72
CA ARG A 16 8.15 -16.52 19.28
C ARG A 16 8.38 -18.01 19.56
N GLU A 17 7.32 -18.73 19.91
CA GLU A 17 7.34 -20.17 20.16
C GLU A 17 7.31 -21.02 18.89
N GLY A 18 7.23 -20.39 17.71
CA GLY A 18 7.22 -21.08 16.42
C GLY A 18 5.84 -21.55 15.95
N ASP A 19 4.75 -21.06 16.56
CA ASP A 19 3.40 -21.31 16.08
C ASP A 19 3.18 -20.59 14.73
N ALA A 20 3.23 -21.36 13.65
CA ALA A 20 3.05 -20.85 12.29
C ALA A 20 1.67 -20.20 12.07
N ASP A 21 0.64 -20.65 12.78
CA ASP A 21 -0.72 -20.10 12.68
C ASP A 21 -0.89 -18.82 13.49
N ALA A 22 -0.03 -18.59 14.50
CA ALA A 22 -0.06 -17.36 15.28
C ALA A 22 0.19 -16.12 14.41
N ILE A 23 1.05 -16.22 13.39
CA ILE A 23 1.29 -15.13 12.43
C ILE A 23 0.01 -14.80 11.67
N ASN A 24 -0.65 -15.82 11.10
CA ASN A 24 -1.88 -15.62 10.32
C ASN A 24 -2.99 -15.00 11.17
N ARG A 25 -3.19 -15.52 12.39
CA ARG A 25 -4.18 -14.97 13.35
C ARG A 25 -3.84 -13.54 13.76
N LEU A 26 -2.56 -13.23 13.96
CA LEU A 26 -2.10 -11.88 14.29
C LEU A 26 -2.37 -10.89 13.16
N MET A 27 -2.06 -11.27 11.92
CA MET A 27 -2.28 -10.43 10.74
C MET A 27 -3.78 -10.21 10.48
N ASP A 28 -4.57 -11.27 10.52
CA ASP A 28 -6.02 -11.19 10.27
C ASP A 28 -6.72 -10.30 11.31
N ARG A 29 -6.34 -10.44 12.58
CA ARG A 29 -6.84 -9.58 13.68
C ARG A 29 -6.61 -8.09 13.41
N HIS A 30 -5.51 -7.71 12.75
CA HIS A 30 -5.17 -6.30 12.51
C HIS A 30 -5.61 -5.78 11.13
N ARG A 31 -5.97 -6.66 10.19
CA ARG A 31 -6.34 -6.33 8.80
C ARG A 31 -7.38 -5.21 8.73
N ASP A 32 -8.45 -5.31 9.53
CA ASP A 32 -9.55 -4.35 9.52
C ASP A 32 -9.18 -2.96 10.06
N SER A 33 -8.25 -2.90 11.02
CA SER A 33 -7.75 -1.64 11.57
C SER A 33 -6.81 -0.96 10.59
N ILE A 34 -5.96 -1.74 9.91
CA ILE A 34 -5.07 -1.26 8.84
C ILE A 34 -5.92 -0.74 7.67
N ARG A 35 -6.91 -1.50 7.21
CA ARG A 35 -7.82 -1.09 6.13
C ARG A 35 -8.49 0.25 6.42
N ARG A 36 -9.06 0.40 7.62
CA ARG A 36 -9.68 1.67 8.03
C ARG A 36 -8.68 2.83 8.03
N MET A 37 -7.46 2.61 8.52
CA MET A 37 -6.43 3.65 8.52
C MET A 37 -6.01 4.04 7.10
N VAL A 38 -5.84 3.05 6.22
CA VAL A 38 -5.49 3.26 4.80
C VAL A 38 -6.60 4.04 4.10
N GLN A 39 -7.86 3.64 4.26
CA GLN A 39 -9.02 4.32 3.65
C GLN A 39 -9.14 5.79 4.08
N LEU A 40 -8.88 6.09 5.35
CA LEU A 40 -8.90 7.47 5.86
C LEU A 40 -7.77 8.35 5.32
N ARG A 41 -6.65 7.74 4.92
CA ARG A 41 -5.43 8.44 4.50
C ARG A 41 -5.26 8.50 2.98
N LEU A 42 -5.88 7.59 2.23
CA LEU A 42 -5.98 7.69 0.78
C LEU A 42 -7.00 8.79 0.43
N ASP A 43 -6.50 9.90 -0.11
CA ASP A 43 -7.32 11.00 -0.67
C ASP A 43 -8.40 10.45 -1.63
N GLN A 44 -9.63 10.94 -1.54
CA GLN A 44 -10.76 10.57 -2.41
C GLN A 44 -10.43 10.67 -3.90
N LYS A 45 -9.55 11.60 -4.30
CA LYS A 45 -9.13 11.73 -5.72
C LYS A 45 -8.25 10.57 -6.19
N ILE A 46 -7.54 9.92 -5.27
CA ILE A 46 -6.61 8.83 -5.55
C ILE A 46 -7.29 7.47 -5.38
N GLN A 47 -8.33 7.37 -4.54
CA GLN A 47 -9.13 6.16 -4.36
C GLN A 47 -9.73 5.60 -5.67
N ARG A 48 -9.95 6.43 -6.70
CA ARG A 48 -10.42 5.96 -8.02
C ARG A 48 -9.38 5.11 -8.77
N ARG A 49 -8.11 5.14 -8.38
CA ARG A 49 -6.99 4.49 -9.09
C ARG A 49 -6.09 3.63 -8.21
N ILE A 50 -6.29 3.64 -6.89
CA ILE A 50 -5.55 2.81 -5.93
C ILE A 50 -6.58 2.05 -5.11
N ASP A 51 -6.52 0.72 -5.13
CA ASP A 51 -7.32 -0.09 -4.22
C ASP A 51 -6.70 -0.04 -2.81
N ALA A 52 -7.52 0.30 -1.82
CA ALA A 52 -7.12 0.23 -0.42
C ALA A 52 -6.72 -1.19 -0.01
N SER A 53 -7.32 -2.21 -0.64
CA SER A 53 -7.03 -3.62 -0.41
C SER A 53 -5.59 -3.97 -0.81
N ASP A 54 -5.09 -3.45 -1.92
CA ASP A 54 -3.70 -3.62 -2.38
C ASP A 54 -2.72 -3.06 -1.35
N VAL A 55 -2.97 -1.84 -0.86
CA VAL A 55 -2.10 -1.20 0.15
C VAL A 55 -2.14 -1.97 1.46
N VAL A 56 -3.31 -2.47 1.88
CA VAL A 56 -3.43 -3.33 3.06
C VAL A 56 -2.62 -4.62 2.89
N GLN A 57 -2.68 -5.24 1.71
CA GLN A 57 -1.92 -6.45 1.41
C GLN A 57 -0.41 -6.18 1.46
N ASP A 58 0.08 -5.09 0.86
CA ASP A 58 1.48 -4.65 0.93
C ASP A 58 1.94 -4.48 2.39
N VAL A 59 1.09 -3.91 3.25
CA VAL A 59 1.39 -3.73 4.68
C VAL A 59 1.50 -5.08 5.39
N LEU A 60 0.57 -6.00 5.17
CA LEU A 60 0.57 -7.30 5.83
C LEU A 60 1.77 -8.15 5.40
N ILE A 61 2.14 -8.11 4.11
CA ILE A 61 3.33 -8.79 3.59
C ILE A 61 4.60 -8.23 4.26
N GLU A 62 4.76 -6.91 4.27
CA GLU A 62 5.92 -6.27 4.88
C GLU A 62 6.00 -6.52 6.39
N ALA A 63 4.86 -6.46 7.08
CA ALA A 63 4.77 -6.78 8.49
C ALA A 63 5.18 -8.23 8.75
N SER A 64 4.66 -9.19 7.98
CA SER A 64 5.06 -10.60 8.12
C SER A 64 6.57 -10.79 7.90
N ARG A 65 7.14 -10.12 6.91
CA ARG A 65 8.58 -10.20 6.58
C ARG A 65 9.46 -9.67 7.72
N ARG A 66 9.04 -8.58 8.36
CA ARG A 66 9.81 -7.89 9.43
C ARG A 66 9.41 -8.30 10.84
N LEU A 67 8.48 -9.24 10.99
CA LEU A 67 7.92 -9.61 12.28
C LEU A 67 8.99 -10.18 13.22
N GLN A 68 9.90 -11.02 12.71
CA GLN A 68 10.98 -11.60 13.51
C GLN A 68 11.94 -10.52 14.03
N ASP A 69 12.33 -9.58 13.17
CA ASP A 69 13.18 -8.44 13.57
C ASP A 69 12.48 -7.57 14.63
N TYR A 70 11.18 -7.32 14.48
CA TYR A 70 10.39 -6.60 15.47
C TYR A 70 10.36 -7.34 16.82
N LEU A 71 10.14 -8.66 16.81
CA LEU A 71 10.07 -9.48 18.01
C LEU A 71 11.40 -9.53 18.77
N ALA A 72 12.53 -9.45 18.06
CA ALA A 72 13.87 -9.43 18.64
C ALA A 72 14.17 -8.11 19.38
N ASN A 73 13.62 -6.98 18.93
CA ASN A 73 13.81 -5.68 19.59
C ASN A 73 12.61 -4.74 19.41
N PRO A 74 11.53 -4.92 20.20
CA PRO A 74 10.32 -4.10 20.09
C PRO A 74 10.51 -2.73 20.75
N VAL A 75 10.94 -1.74 19.98
CA VAL A 75 11.11 -0.35 20.46
C VAL A 75 9.80 0.41 20.68
N MET A 76 8.68 -0.13 20.19
CA MET A 76 7.35 0.46 20.30
C MET A 76 6.27 -0.63 20.31
N SER A 77 5.04 -0.25 20.67
CA SER A 77 3.89 -1.15 20.62
C SER A 77 3.64 -1.66 19.19
N PHE A 78 3.14 -2.89 19.09
CA PHE A 78 2.90 -3.54 17.80
C PHE A 78 1.97 -2.73 16.88
N HIS A 79 0.94 -2.10 17.46
CA HIS A 79 0.04 -1.25 16.67
C HIS A 79 0.74 0.00 16.12
N LEU A 80 1.67 0.62 16.86
CA LEU A 80 2.40 1.80 16.37
C LEU A 80 3.35 1.41 15.26
N TRP A 81 3.98 0.24 15.39
CA TRP A 81 4.83 -0.33 14.35
C TRP A 81 4.04 -0.64 13.07
N LEU A 82 2.86 -1.25 13.16
CA LEU A 82 1.97 -1.45 12.00
C LEU A 82 1.51 -0.13 11.36
N ARG A 83 1.25 0.90 12.18
CA ARG A 83 0.91 2.24 11.67
C ARG A 83 2.05 2.86 10.85
N GLN A 84 3.28 2.66 11.28
CA GLN A 84 4.46 3.13 10.57
C GLN A 84 4.59 2.43 9.21
N ILE A 85 4.51 1.10 9.18
CA ILE A 85 4.56 0.33 7.91
C ILE A 85 3.44 0.79 6.96
N ALA A 86 2.23 0.95 7.46
CA ALA A 86 1.11 1.43 6.66
C ALA A 86 1.30 2.85 6.12
N GLN A 87 1.90 3.74 6.91
CA GLN A 87 2.25 5.07 6.43
C GLN A 87 3.27 5.02 5.28
N ASP A 88 4.32 4.21 5.43
CA ASP A 88 5.34 4.04 4.39
C ASP A 88 4.71 3.52 3.09
N ARG A 89 3.84 2.49 3.17
CA ARG A 89 3.15 1.93 2.00
C ARG A 89 2.19 2.90 1.32
N ILE A 90 1.50 3.74 2.09
CA ILE A 90 0.65 4.81 1.53
C ILE A 90 1.49 5.83 0.76
N ILE A 91 2.63 6.25 1.31
CA ILE A 91 3.56 7.18 0.65
C ILE A 91 4.08 6.57 -0.67
N ASP A 92 4.46 5.29 -0.65
CA ASP A 92 4.92 4.57 -1.83
C ASP A 92 3.83 4.50 -2.90
N ALA A 93 2.58 4.20 -2.50
CA ALA A 93 1.43 4.17 -3.41
C ALA A 93 1.19 5.54 -4.08
N HIS A 94 1.25 6.63 -3.31
CA HIS A 94 1.15 7.99 -3.85
C HIS A 94 2.29 8.31 -4.83
N ARG A 95 3.53 7.91 -4.51
CA ARG A 95 4.70 8.13 -5.36
C ARG A 95 4.57 7.40 -6.70
N ARG A 96 4.19 6.12 -6.68
CA ARG A 96 3.96 5.31 -7.90
C ARG A 96 2.89 5.92 -8.79
N HIS A 97 1.80 6.41 -8.20
CA HIS A 97 0.72 7.02 -8.96
C HIS A 97 1.13 8.33 -9.65
N ARG A 98 1.84 9.23 -8.94
CA ARG A 98 2.31 10.50 -9.55
C ARG A 98 3.22 10.27 -10.75
N VAL A 99 4.11 9.28 -10.68
CA VAL A 99 5.01 8.94 -11.81
C VAL A 99 4.23 8.38 -13.00
N SER A 100 3.27 7.47 -12.75
CA SER A 100 2.41 6.91 -13.80
C SER A 100 1.55 7.97 -14.48
N ALA A 101 0.94 8.88 -13.71
CA ALA A 101 0.14 9.98 -14.23
C ALA A 101 0.98 10.92 -15.12
N LYS A 102 2.21 11.25 -14.71
CA LYS A 102 3.14 12.07 -15.51
C LYS A 102 3.47 11.42 -16.85
N ARG A 103 3.71 10.09 -16.87
CA ARG A 103 3.98 9.34 -18.11
C ARG A 103 2.77 9.28 -19.04
N SER A 104 1.55 9.18 -18.52
CA SER A 104 0.33 9.23 -19.34
C SER A 104 0.21 10.55 -20.08
N VAL A 105 0.38 11.67 -19.36
CA VAL A 105 0.31 13.02 -19.93
C VAL A 105 1.42 13.25 -20.97
N ASP A 106 2.63 12.76 -20.70
CA ASP A 106 3.75 12.86 -21.63
C ASP A 106 3.50 12.06 -22.92
N ARG A 107 2.92 10.85 -22.80
CA ARG A 107 2.56 10.01 -23.96
C ARG A 107 1.39 10.57 -24.77
N GLU A 108 0.39 11.16 -24.11
CA GLU A 108 -0.75 11.82 -24.78
C GLU A 108 -0.29 13.04 -25.59
N ARG A 109 0.69 13.82 -25.09
CA ARG A 109 1.27 14.94 -25.85
C ARG A 109 2.04 14.50 -27.09
N ASN A 110 2.73 13.36 -27.03
CA ASN A 110 3.55 12.89 -28.15
C ASN A 110 2.73 12.26 -29.29
N LEU A 111 1.47 11.86 -29.03
CA LEU A 111 0.56 11.31 -30.05
C LEU A 111 -0.21 12.38 -30.82
N ALA A 112 -0.18 13.64 -30.37
CA ALA A 112 -0.65 14.79 -31.14
C ALA A 112 0.41 15.18 -32.19
N VAL A 113 0.68 14.27 -33.14
CA VAL A 113 1.43 14.59 -34.36
C VAL A 113 0.48 15.41 -35.26
N PRO A 114 0.89 16.58 -35.78
CA PRO A 114 0.08 17.30 -36.74
C PRO A 114 -0.06 16.40 -37.97
N SER A 115 -1.30 16.07 -38.33
CA SER A 115 -1.56 15.51 -39.66
C SER A 115 -1.03 16.53 -40.66
N ALA A 116 0.01 16.16 -41.39
CA ALA A 116 0.45 16.94 -42.52
C ALA A 116 -0.73 16.97 -43.51
N ASP A 117 -1.29 18.16 -43.69
CA ASP A 117 -2.19 18.48 -44.79
C ASP A 117 -1.45 18.16 -46.09
N ASP A 118 -1.69 16.96 -46.62
CA ASP A 118 -1.21 16.56 -47.93
C ASP A 118 -2.18 17.17 -48.97
N HIS A 119 -1.95 18.45 -49.27
CA HIS A 119 -2.55 19.12 -50.41
C HIS A 119 -2.00 18.50 -51.70
N SER A 120 -2.63 17.40 -52.13
CA SER A 120 -2.43 16.86 -53.48
C SER A 120 -3.23 17.73 -54.47
N THR A 121 -2.61 18.82 -54.90
CA THR A 121 -3.07 19.59 -56.07
C THR A 121 -2.83 18.73 -57.31
N MET A 122 -3.90 18.14 -57.84
CA MET A 122 -3.94 17.70 -59.22
C MET A 122 -3.86 18.95 -60.11
N ASP A 123 -2.79 19.05 -60.90
CA ASP A 123 -2.76 19.93 -62.06
C ASP A 123 -2.69 19.08 -63.34
N LEU A 124 -3.46 19.55 -64.31
CA LEU A 124 -3.89 18.92 -65.57
C LEU A 124 -2.81 18.87 -66.65
#